data_AF-A0A2V2AKW6-F1
#
_entry.id   AF-A0A2V2AKW6-F1
#
_cell.length_a   1.000
_cell.length_b   1.000
_cell.length_c   1.000
_cell.angle_alpha   90.00
_cell.angle_beta   90.00
_cell.angle_gamma   90.00
#
_symmetry.space_group_name_H-M   'P 1'
#
loop_
_entity.id
_entity.type
_entity.pdbx_description
1 polymer ?
#
loop_
_entity_poly.entity_id
_entity_poly.type
_entity_poly.pdbx_seq_one_letter_code
_entity_poly.pdbx_strand_id
1 'polypeptide(L)'
;MPIFTITTLACVLVLWSAAAATAGQDCISAWKQNPVSQSCKEYSNATSPDQVVPMVIDLQNGQCRMTVTCENQYGGGVPNLSRDIDMDALSSVHNCNGYLQVDPC
;
A
#
# COMPACT_ATOMS: atom_id res chain seq x y z
N MET A 1 -52.80 -26.62 38.46
CA MET A 1 -51.41 -26.58 38.97
C MET A 1 -50.73 -27.87 38.55
N PRO A 2 -49.48 -27.93 38.00
CA PRO A 2 -48.54 -26.91 37.49
C PRO A 2 -48.39 -26.98 35.93
N ILE A 3 -48.22 -25.90 35.16
CA ILE A 3 -47.00 -25.15 34.76
C ILE A 3 -45.74 -26.00 34.56
N PHE A 4 -45.30 -26.20 33.31
CA PHE A 4 -43.89 -26.18 32.93
C PHE A 4 -43.72 -25.64 31.50
N THR A 5 -43.28 -24.39 31.46
CA THR A 5 -42.66 -23.67 30.36
C THR A 5 -41.35 -24.34 29.92
N ILE A 6 -41.14 -24.53 28.61
CA ILE A 6 -39.79 -24.62 28.04
C ILE A 6 -39.70 -23.64 26.87
N THR A 7 -39.23 -22.45 27.24
CA THR A 7 -38.73 -21.39 26.38
C THR A 7 -37.51 -21.91 25.61
N THR A 8 -37.66 -22.25 24.34
CA THR A 8 -36.51 -22.53 23.48
C THR A 8 -36.08 -21.22 22.83
N LEU A 9 -34.94 -20.70 23.29
CA LEU A 9 -34.26 -19.54 22.73
C LEU A 9 -34.09 -19.70 21.21
N ALA A 10 -34.80 -18.89 20.44
CA ALA A 10 -34.48 -18.66 19.04
C ALA A 10 -33.17 -17.85 19.00
N CYS A 11 -32.08 -18.54 18.67
CA CYS A 11 -30.77 -17.96 18.43
C CYS A 11 -30.88 -17.06 17.19
N VAL A 12 -31.01 -15.75 17.40
CA VAL A 12 -31.00 -14.75 16.32
C VAL A 12 -29.59 -14.70 15.76
N LEU A 13 -29.37 -15.38 14.64
CA LEU A 13 -28.21 -15.21 13.78
C LEU A 13 -28.19 -13.76 13.28
N VAL A 14 -27.38 -12.92 13.93
CA VAL A 14 -27.02 -11.60 13.44
C VAL A 14 -26.15 -11.80 12.20
N LEU A 15 -26.79 -11.91 11.05
CA LEU A 15 -26.17 -11.99 9.75
C LEU A 15 -25.34 -10.73 9.50
N TRP A 16 -24.04 -10.96 9.45
CA TRP A 16 -23.00 -10.04 9.02
C TRP A 16 -23.41 -9.31 7.74
N SER A 17 -23.69 -8.02 7.87
CA SER A 17 -23.65 -7.09 6.75
C SER A 17 -22.53 -6.10 6.99
N ALA A 18 -21.30 -6.61 7.14
CA ALA A 18 -20.13 -5.81 6.85
C ALA A 18 -20.06 -5.71 5.33
N ALA A 19 -20.88 -4.84 4.75
CA ALA A 19 -20.49 -4.18 3.51
C ALA A 19 -19.22 -3.41 3.86
N ALA A 20 -18.08 -4.10 3.79
CA ALA A 20 -16.80 -3.46 3.75
C ALA A 20 -16.87 -2.54 2.53
N ALA A 21 -17.10 -1.26 2.78
CA ALA A 21 -16.80 -0.24 1.83
C ALA A 21 -15.35 -0.51 1.42
N THR A 22 -15.15 -1.04 0.23
CA THR A 22 -13.88 -0.93 -0.46
C THR A 22 -13.73 0.56 -0.75
N ALA A 23 -13.39 1.33 0.28
CA ALA A 23 -12.70 2.59 0.09
C ALA A 23 -11.50 2.21 -0.77
N GLY A 24 -11.47 2.68 -2.02
CA GLY A 24 -10.39 2.38 -2.94
C GLY A 24 -9.08 2.61 -2.22
N GLN A 25 -8.27 1.57 -2.12
CA GLN A 25 -6.98 1.65 -1.44
C GLN A 25 -6.15 2.70 -2.18
N ASP A 26 -5.77 3.79 -1.52
CA ASP A 26 -4.95 4.83 -2.15
C ASP A 26 -3.52 4.32 -2.38
N CYS A 27 -2.81 4.94 -3.31
CA CYS A 27 -1.47 4.54 -3.70
C CYS A 27 -0.46 4.52 -2.53
N ILE A 28 -0.58 5.42 -1.55
CA ILE A 28 0.31 5.41 -0.38
C ILE A 28 0.05 4.19 0.50
N SER A 29 -1.24 3.86 0.68
CA SER A 29 -1.66 2.71 1.48
C SER A 29 -1.24 1.40 0.80
N ALA A 30 -1.42 1.30 -0.52
CA ALA A 30 -0.96 0.15 -1.30
C ALA A 30 0.57 0.01 -1.26
N TRP A 31 1.30 1.12 -1.42
CA TRP A 31 2.76 1.11 -1.33
C TRP A 31 3.26 0.64 0.03
N LYS A 32 2.68 1.13 1.14
CA LYS A 32 3.08 0.74 2.50
C LYS A 32 2.84 -0.74 2.80
N GLN A 33 1.96 -1.39 2.07
CA GLN A 33 1.73 -2.84 2.19
C GLN A 33 2.79 -3.66 1.43
N ASN A 34 3.49 -3.08 0.44
CA ASN A 34 4.57 -3.75 -0.24
C ASN A 34 5.83 -3.79 0.67
N PRO A 35 6.43 -4.98 0.91
CA PRO A 35 7.67 -5.12 1.69
C PRO A 35 8.83 -4.22 1.23
N VAL A 36 8.91 -3.93 -0.08
CA VAL A 36 9.92 -3.06 -0.67
C VAL A 36 9.91 -1.66 -0.06
N SER A 37 8.75 -1.17 0.39
CA SER A 37 8.64 0.14 1.04
C SER A 37 9.57 0.31 2.23
N GLN A 38 9.97 -0.77 2.90
CA GLN A 38 10.91 -0.74 4.02
C GLN A 38 12.35 -0.47 3.60
N SER A 39 12.70 -0.79 2.34
CA SER A 39 14.02 -0.56 1.76
C SER A 39 14.11 0.78 1.01
N CYS A 40 13.04 1.56 0.98
CA CYS A 40 12.96 2.82 0.25
C CYS A 40 12.50 3.95 1.17
N LYS A 41 13.03 5.15 0.92
CA LYS A 41 12.68 6.36 1.66
C LYS A 41 12.29 7.49 0.71
N GLU A 42 11.80 8.58 1.29
CA GLU A 42 11.55 9.80 0.53
C GLU A 42 12.78 10.25 -0.24
N TYR A 43 12.55 10.69 -1.47
CA TYR A 43 13.59 11.33 -2.25
C TYR A 43 13.87 12.71 -1.66
N SER A 44 15.14 12.97 -1.30
CA SER A 44 15.61 14.28 -0.88
C SER A 44 16.54 14.86 -1.93
N ASN A 45 16.31 16.11 -2.30
CA ASN A 45 17.17 16.84 -3.23
C ASN A 45 18.17 17.70 -2.46
N ALA A 46 19.47 17.43 -2.61
CA ALA A 46 20.52 18.20 -1.95
C ALA A 46 20.54 19.68 -2.37
N THR A 47 20.08 20.01 -3.58
CA THR A 47 20.00 21.38 -4.09
C THR A 47 18.77 22.12 -3.57
N SER A 48 17.78 21.42 -3.03
CA SER A 48 16.55 22.00 -2.49
C SER A 48 16.04 21.14 -1.33
N PRO A 49 16.74 21.14 -0.19
CA PRO A 49 16.46 20.24 0.93
C PRO A 49 15.09 20.48 1.57
N ASP A 50 14.55 21.70 1.44
CA ASP A 50 13.22 22.07 1.96
C ASP A 50 12.07 21.64 1.04
N GLN A 51 12.38 21.17 -0.18
CA GLN A 51 11.36 20.72 -1.10
C GLN A 51 10.89 19.32 -0.71
N VAL A 52 9.70 19.25 -0.12
CA VAL A 52 9.03 17.96 0.13
C VAL A 52 8.47 17.42 -1.18
N VAL A 53 9.03 16.31 -1.65
CA VAL A 53 8.50 15.56 -2.79
C VAL A 53 7.74 14.34 -2.26
N PRO A 54 6.42 14.23 -2.50
CA PRO A 54 5.66 13.07 -2.05
C PRO A 54 6.24 11.78 -2.62
N MET A 55 6.38 10.75 -1.77
CA MET A 55 6.91 9.45 -2.16
C MET A 55 6.05 8.76 -3.21
N VAL A 56 4.73 8.82 -3.03
CA VAL A 56 3.75 8.27 -3.96
C VAL A 56 2.59 9.24 -4.07
N ILE A 57 2.08 9.38 -5.29
CA ILE A 57 0.87 10.15 -5.58
C ILE A 57 -0.08 9.32 -6.43
N ASP A 58 -1.37 9.46 -6.17
CA ASP A 58 -2.43 8.92 -7.01
C ASP A 58 -2.53 9.72 -8.32
N LEU A 59 -2.50 9.03 -9.44
CA LEU A 59 -2.77 9.59 -10.77
C LEU A 59 -4.20 9.29 -11.18
N GLN A 60 -4.80 10.19 -11.98
CA GLN A 60 -6.20 10.07 -12.41
C GLN A 60 -6.48 8.87 -13.32
N ASN A 61 -5.45 8.26 -13.90
CA ASN A 61 -5.54 7.08 -14.75
C ASN A 61 -5.46 5.75 -13.97
N GLY A 62 -5.55 5.77 -12.64
CA GLY A 62 -5.45 4.56 -11.81
C GLY A 62 -4.02 4.07 -11.58
N GLN A 63 -3.03 4.90 -11.92
CA GLN A 63 -1.62 4.64 -11.66
C GLN A 63 -1.14 5.40 -10.42
N CYS A 64 -0.01 4.94 -9.91
CA CYS A 64 0.70 5.53 -8.80
C CYS A 64 2.03 6.05 -9.31
N ARG A 65 2.31 7.35 -9.11
CA ARG A 65 3.63 7.90 -9.40
C ARG A 65 4.51 7.85 -8.17
N MET A 66 5.57 7.06 -8.27
CA MET A 66 6.57 6.84 -7.24
C MET A 66 7.76 7.79 -7.44
N THR A 67 8.18 8.46 -6.36
CA THR A 67 9.45 9.21 -6.28
C THR A 67 10.13 8.89 -4.96
N VAL A 68 11.03 7.90 -4.99
CA VAL A 68 11.66 7.34 -3.78
C VAL A 68 13.15 7.08 -3.99
N THR A 69 13.91 6.99 -2.91
CA THR A 69 15.29 6.50 -2.92
C THR A 69 15.33 5.13 -2.27
N CYS A 70 15.76 4.11 -3.00
CA CYS A 70 15.82 2.73 -2.52
C CYS A 70 17.25 2.27 -2.24
N GLU A 71 17.42 1.45 -1.22
CA GLU A 71 18.72 0.89 -0.84
C GLU A 71 19.19 -0.13 -1.88
N ASN A 72 20.46 -0.04 -2.28
CA ASN A 72 21.14 -1.04 -3.10
C ASN A 72 21.87 -2.07 -2.22
N GLN A 73 22.44 -3.11 -2.83
CA GLN A 73 23.12 -4.20 -2.09
C GLN A 73 24.33 -3.75 -1.24
N TYR A 74 24.79 -2.50 -1.42
CA TYR A 74 25.91 -1.92 -0.68
C TYR A 74 25.46 -0.95 0.42
N GLY A 75 24.16 -0.85 0.70
CA GLY A 75 23.59 0.12 1.65
C GLY A 75 23.48 1.55 1.10
N GLY A 76 23.80 1.76 -0.18
CA GLY A 76 23.71 3.06 -0.84
C GLY A 76 22.30 3.35 -1.34
N GLY A 77 21.88 4.62 -1.34
CA GLY A 77 20.58 5.02 -1.89
C GLY A 77 20.64 5.26 -3.40
N VAL A 78 19.72 4.66 -4.14
CA VAL A 78 19.52 4.85 -5.58
C VAL A 78 18.17 5.54 -5.81
N PRO A 79 18.14 6.73 -6.46
CA PRO A 79 16.91 7.46 -6.69
C PRO A 79 16.08 6.84 -7.83
N ASN A 80 14.80 6.65 -7.58
CA ASN A 80 13.78 6.25 -8.56
C ASN A 80 12.80 7.40 -8.72
N LEU A 81 12.99 8.21 -9.77
CA LEU A 81 12.25 9.44 -9.99
C LEU A 81 11.07 9.20 -10.94
N SER A 82 9.87 9.62 -10.53
CA SER A 82 8.65 9.64 -11.36
C SER A 82 8.38 8.31 -12.09
N ARG A 83 8.39 7.21 -11.35
CA ARG A 83 7.99 5.89 -11.87
C ARG A 83 6.48 5.74 -11.75
N ASP A 84 5.81 5.67 -12.89
CA ASP A 84 4.37 5.43 -12.94
C ASP A 84 4.14 3.91 -12.96
N ILE A 85 3.39 3.41 -11.99
CA ILE A 85 3.13 1.98 -11.77
C ILE A 85 1.63 1.81 -11.59
N ASP A 86 1.02 0.83 -12.26
CA ASP A 86 -0.39 0.54 -12.03
C ASP A 86 -0.64 0.15 -10.56
N MET A 87 -1.75 0.62 -10.00
CA MET A 87 -2.03 0.43 -8.57
C MET A 87 -2.15 -1.06 -8.18
N ASP A 88 -2.60 -1.92 -9.09
CA ASP A 88 -2.64 -3.37 -8.93
C ASP A 88 -1.24 -4.02 -9.00
N ALA A 89 -0.36 -3.48 -9.84
CA ALA A 89 1.03 -3.91 -9.97
C ALA A 89 1.93 -3.46 -8.80
N LEU A 90 1.50 -2.49 -7.98
CA LEU A 90 2.27 -2.03 -6.81
C LEU A 90 2.66 -3.16 -5.86
N SER A 91 1.81 -4.19 -5.72
CA SER A 91 2.10 -5.35 -4.86
C SER A 91 3.22 -6.25 -5.40
N SER A 92 3.51 -6.17 -6.70
CA SER A 92 4.53 -6.94 -7.42
C SER A 92 5.77 -6.11 -7.78
N VAL A 93 5.88 -4.91 -7.22
CA VAL A 93 7.10 -4.10 -7.34
C VAL A 93 8.18 -4.69 -6.45
N HIS A 94 9.39 -4.77 -7.00
CA HIS A 94 10.60 -5.23 -6.34
C HIS A 94 11.64 -4.11 -6.28
N ASN A 95 12.54 -4.18 -5.30
CA ASN A 95 13.77 -3.40 -5.29
C ASN A 95 14.92 -4.26 -5.84
N CYS A 96 15.21 -4.10 -7.13
CA CYS A 96 16.28 -4.80 -7.82
C CYS A 96 17.58 -3.98 -7.71
N ASN A 97 18.31 -4.15 -6.60
CA ASN A 97 19.58 -3.47 -6.33
C ASN A 97 19.51 -1.93 -6.42
N GLY A 98 18.49 -1.35 -5.79
CA GLY A 98 18.21 0.08 -5.74
C GLY A 98 17.20 0.55 -6.79
N TYR A 99 16.84 -0.27 -7.78
CA TYR A 99 15.90 0.11 -8.84
C TYR A 99 14.52 -0.52 -8.60
N LEU A 100 13.47 0.29 -8.66
CA LEU A 100 12.10 -0.21 -8.64
C LEU A 100 11.73 -0.80 -9.99
N GLN A 101 11.33 -2.07 -10.00
CA GLN A 101 10.84 -2.77 -11.19
C GLN A 101 9.67 -3.67 -10.82
N VAL A 102 8.69 -3.77 -11.72
CA VAL A 102 7.71 -4.87 -11.69
C VAL A 102 8.37 -6.06 -12.38
N ASP A 103 8.19 -7.26 -11.84
CA ASP A 103 8.86 -8.49 -12.29
C ASP A 103 9.21 -8.55 -13.80
N PRO A 104 10.40 -9.05 -14.17
CA PRO A 104 11.44 -9.64 -13.32
C PRO A 104 12.49 -8.64 -12.78
N CYS A 105 13.19 -9.06 -11.72
CA CYS A 105 14.56 -8.62 -11.39
C CYS A 105 15.58 -9.58 -12.05
#